data_AF-A0A7S0U336-F1
#
_entry.id   AF-A0A7S0U336-F1
#
_cell.length_a   1.000
_cell.length_b   1.000
_cell.length_c   1.000
_cell.angle_alpha   90.00
_cell.angle_beta   90.00
_cell.angle_gamma   90.00
#
_symmetry.space_group_name_H-M   'P 1'
#
loop_
_entity.id
_entity.type
_entity.pdbx_description
1 polymer ?
#
loop_
_entity_poly.entity_id
_entity_poly.type
_entity_poly.pdbx_seq_one_letter_code
_entity_poly.pdbx_strand_id
1 'polypeptide(L)'
;RVGGAAEYGVATLSPGGEVIDSGAPVLPTLPNNLTGASHSLSSPFAGRPNTLVASFVSTNTVPPGGTLALDVPPGFGLAPLARLNVHLSVGGAPLTWVDSRFEPFASRAAIDLPSGLPAGARVNLTVA
;
A
#
# COMPACT_ATOMS: atom_id res chain seq x y z
N ARG A 1 17.26 -5.13 20.63
CA ARG A 1 16.11 -5.06 21.57
C ARG A 1 14.90 -4.67 20.74
N VAL A 2 13.98 -5.60 20.49
CA VAL A 2 12.82 -5.41 19.61
C VAL A 2 11.79 -4.58 20.37
N GLY A 3 11.61 -3.31 19.99
CA GLY A 3 10.56 -2.45 20.54
C GLY A 3 9.23 -2.83 19.91
N GLY A 4 8.29 -3.33 20.72
CA GLY A 4 6.92 -3.56 20.28
C GLY A 4 6.29 -2.25 19.83
N ALA A 5 5.54 -2.29 18.72
CA ALA A 5 4.75 -1.15 18.27
C ALA A 5 3.78 -0.74 19.39
N ALA A 6 3.98 0.45 19.96
CA ALA A 6 3.06 0.99 20.96
C ALA A 6 1.84 1.55 20.23
N GLU A 7 0.66 1.01 20.47
CA GLU A 7 -0.60 1.61 20.01
C GLU A 7 -0.77 2.99 20.65
N TYR A 8 -1.05 4.01 19.83
CA TYR A 8 -1.37 5.36 20.31
C TYR A 8 -2.87 5.56 20.23
N GLY A 9 -3.53 5.75 21.37
CA GLY A 9 -4.91 6.22 21.45
C GLY A 9 -4.93 7.71 21.76
N VAL A 10 -5.74 8.48 21.04
CA VAL A 10 -6.03 9.87 21.41
C VAL A 10 -7.29 9.86 22.28
N ALA A 11 -7.14 10.21 23.55
CA ALA A 11 -8.28 10.41 24.44
C ALA A 11 -8.77 11.86 24.35
N THR A 12 -10.07 12.04 24.14
CA THR A 12 -10.70 13.33 24.32
C THR A 12 -10.98 13.53 25.81
N LEU A 13 -10.56 14.66 26.37
CA LEU A 13 -10.79 15.01 27.77
C LEU A 13 -11.94 16.02 27.89
N SER A 14 -12.77 15.88 28.91
CA SER A 14 -13.67 16.93 29.37
C SER A 14 -12.88 18.12 29.92
N PRO A 15 -13.50 19.30 30.11
CA PRO A 15 -12.87 20.42 30.81
C PRO A 15 -12.39 20.09 32.22
N GLY A 16 -12.96 19.06 32.86
CA GLY A 16 -12.54 18.54 34.16
C GLY A 16 -11.40 17.52 34.12
N GLY A 17 -10.89 17.20 32.93
CA GLY A 17 -9.80 16.23 32.73
C GLY A 17 -10.24 14.76 32.65
N GLU A 18 -11.55 14.50 32.60
CA GLU A 18 -12.07 13.13 32.47
C GLU A 18 -12.05 12.67 31.01
N VAL A 19 -11.69 11.41 30.76
CA VAL A 19 -11.76 10.83 29.41
C VAL A 19 -13.22 10.66 29.02
N ILE A 20 -13.67 11.37 27.98
CA ILE A 20 -15.03 11.27 27.44
C ILE A 20 -15.13 10.37 26.20
N ASP A 21 -14.00 10.15 25.54
CA ASP A 21 -13.84 9.17 24.49
C ASP A 21 -12.37 8.75 24.44
N SER A 22 -12.11 7.45 24.34
CA SER A 22 -10.79 6.92 24.02
C SER A 22 -10.85 6.48 22.57
N GLY A 23 -10.33 7.30 21.66
CA GLY A 23 -10.36 7.01 20.23
C GLY A 23 -9.78 5.62 19.94
N ALA A 24 -10.16 5.05 18.79
CA ALA A 24 -9.65 3.74 18.39
C ALA A 24 -8.11 3.73 18.39
N PRO A 25 -7.46 2.66 18.91
CA PRO A 25 -6.02 2.57 18.92
C PRO A 25 -5.49 2.71 17.49
N VAL A 26 -4.60 3.68 17.29
CA VAL A 26 -3.92 3.89 16.02
C VAL A 26 -2.56 3.22 16.12
N LEU A 27 -2.29 2.29 15.19
CA LEU A 27 -0.97 1.71 15.05
C LEU A 27 -0.01 2.81 14.57
N PRO A 28 1.13 3.04 15.23
CA PRO A 28 2.09 4.02 14.78
C PRO A 28 2.62 3.62 13.40
N THR A 29 2.52 4.54 12.45
CA THR A 29 3.24 4.42 11.18
C THR A 29 4.72 4.63 11.45
N LEU A 30 5.51 3.57 11.33
CA LEU A 30 6.96 3.68 11.40
C LEU A 30 7.46 4.25 10.06
N PRO A 31 8.18 5.40 10.05
CA PRO A 31 8.89 5.83 8.86
C PRO A 31 9.91 4.75 8.54
N ASN A 32 9.75 4.07 7.41
CA ASN A 32 10.68 3.03 7.00
C ASN A 32 10.77 2.97 5.48
N ASN A 33 11.92 2.51 5.01
CA ASN A 33 12.08 2.12 3.62
C ASN A 33 11.36 0.79 3.39
N LEU A 34 10.75 0.64 2.21
CA LEU A 34 10.21 -0.65 1.80
C LEU A 34 11.36 -1.67 1.71
N THR A 35 11.29 -2.73 2.50
CA THR A 35 12.29 -3.79 2.51
C THR A 35 11.94 -4.84 1.46
N GLY A 36 12.97 -5.43 0.84
CA GLY A 36 12.78 -6.41 -0.24
C GLY A 36 12.04 -5.84 -1.46
N ALA A 37 12.09 -4.52 -1.64
CA ALA A 37 11.49 -3.85 -2.77
C ALA A 37 12.26 -4.19 -4.05
N SER A 38 11.56 -4.62 -5.08
CA SER A 38 12.12 -4.88 -6.41
C SER A 38 11.13 -4.46 -7.48
N HIS A 39 11.64 -4.09 -8.65
CA HIS A 39 10.82 -3.87 -9.82
C HIS A 39 11.44 -4.54 -11.05
N SER A 40 10.62 -4.86 -12.03
CA SER A 40 11.05 -5.35 -13.33
C SER A 40 10.11 -4.84 -14.42
N LEU A 41 10.66 -4.68 -15.62
CA LEU A 41 9.92 -4.30 -16.82
C LEU A 41 9.94 -5.47 -17.78
N SER A 42 8.85 -5.70 -18.50
CA SER A 42 8.79 -6.78 -19.50
C SER A 42 9.72 -6.56 -20.70
N SER A 43 10.13 -5.32 -20.99
CA SER A 43 11.20 -5.03 -21.94
C SER A 43 12.01 -3.78 -21.56
N PRO A 44 13.29 -3.71 -21.97
CA PRO A 44 14.16 -2.57 -21.70
C PRO A 44 14.04 -1.44 -22.75
N PHE A 45 13.15 -1.57 -23.74
CA PHE A 45 13.09 -0.62 -24.86
C PHE A 45 12.14 0.54 -24.57
N ALA A 46 12.66 1.76 -24.66
CA ALA A 46 11.88 2.98 -24.54
C ALA A 46 10.85 3.11 -25.67
N GLY A 47 9.71 3.76 -25.37
CA GLY A 47 8.65 4.04 -26.34
C GLY A 47 7.77 2.83 -26.71
N ARG A 48 7.97 1.67 -26.07
CA ARG A 48 7.09 0.51 -26.21
C ARG A 48 6.20 0.33 -24.99
N PRO A 49 4.95 -0.15 -25.16
CA PRO A 49 4.17 -0.66 -24.04
C PRO A 49 4.95 -1.73 -23.29
N ASN A 50 5.00 -1.62 -21.96
CA ASN A 50 5.70 -2.54 -21.09
C ASN A 50 4.83 -2.86 -19.88
N THR A 51 5.01 -4.05 -19.34
CA THR A 51 4.44 -4.46 -18.06
C THR A 51 5.44 -4.15 -16.95
N LEU A 52 5.02 -3.39 -15.95
CA LEU A 52 5.76 -3.14 -14.72
C LEU A 52 5.30 -4.13 -13.65
N VAL A 53 6.25 -4.90 -13.10
CA VAL A 53 6.03 -5.68 -11.89
C VAL A 53 6.79 -5.02 -10.75
N ALA A 54 6.10 -4.57 -9.71
CA ALA A 54 6.69 -4.04 -8.49
C ALA A 54 6.34 -4.93 -7.29
N SER A 55 7.32 -5.28 -6.49
CA SER A 55 7.16 -6.18 -5.34
C SER A 55 7.78 -5.55 -4.11
N PHE A 56 7.13 -5.69 -2.95
CA PHE A 56 7.68 -5.26 -1.67
C PHE A 56 7.10 -6.04 -0.50
N VAL A 57 7.71 -5.92 0.68
CA VAL A 57 7.14 -6.41 1.95
C VAL A 57 6.69 -5.22 2.77
N SER A 58 5.43 -5.20 3.19
CA SER A 58 4.89 -4.11 4.00
C SER A 58 5.55 -4.10 5.38
N THR A 59 6.02 -2.94 5.83
CA THR A 59 6.50 -2.77 7.21
C THR A 59 5.34 -2.44 8.15
N ASN A 60 4.37 -1.66 7.67
CA ASN A 60 3.25 -1.19 8.48
C ASN A 60 1.98 -1.97 8.13
N THR A 61 1.08 -2.09 9.09
CA THR A 61 -0.29 -2.52 8.82
C THR A 61 -1.04 -1.38 8.15
N VAL A 62 -1.66 -1.64 7.00
CA VAL A 62 -2.64 -0.74 6.38
C VAL A 62 -4.02 -1.14 6.90
N PRO A 63 -4.78 -0.25 7.54
CA PRO A 63 -6.09 -0.60 8.07
C PRO A 63 -7.12 -0.85 6.94
N PRO A 64 -8.24 -1.53 7.25
CA PRO A 64 -9.40 -1.61 6.36
C PRO A 64 -9.81 -0.23 5.83
N GLY A 65 -10.07 -0.14 4.52
CA GLY A 65 -10.38 1.12 3.83
C GLY A 65 -9.16 1.99 3.51
N GLY A 66 -7.95 1.57 3.88
CA GLY A 66 -6.71 2.25 3.46
C GLY A 66 -6.40 2.03 1.98
N THR A 67 -5.44 2.79 1.45
CA THR A 67 -5.10 2.77 0.02
C THR A 67 -3.61 2.52 -0.18
N LEU A 68 -3.25 1.67 -1.15
CA LEU A 68 -1.90 1.58 -1.70
C LEU A 68 -1.83 2.41 -2.98
N ALA A 69 -0.80 3.23 -3.13
CA ALA A 69 -0.55 3.99 -4.35
C ALA A 69 0.80 3.63 -4.95
N LEU A 70 0.83 3.52 -6.28
CA LEU A 70 2.04 3.41 -7.09
C LEU A 70 2.17 4.68 -7.91
N ASP A 71 3.21 5.46 -7.62
CA ASP A 71 3.59 6.62 -8.40
C ASP A 71 4.74 6.26 -9.35
N VAL A 72 4.57 6.57 -10.64
CA VAL A 72 5.63 6.44 -11.65
C VAL A 72 6.34 7.77 -11.84
N PRO A 73 7.66 7.77 -12.10
CA PRO A 73 8.42 9.00 -12.24
C PRO A 73 8.01 9.78 -13.50
N PRO A 74 8.33 11.09 -13.58
CA PRO A 74 8.10 11.89 -14.77
C PRO A 74 8.70 11.24 -16.03
N GLY A 75 7.97 11.33 -17.15
CA GLY A 75 8.34 10.69 -18.41
C GLY A 75 7.79 9.26 -18.57
N PHE A 76 7.17 8.71 -17.52
CA PHE A 76 6.37 7.49 -17.59
C PHE A 76 4.89 7.82 -17.43
N GLY A 77 4.04 7.07 -18.12
CA GLY A 77 2.59 7.18 -18.00
C GLY A 77 1.98 5.79 -17.94
N LEU A 78 0.91 5.66 -17.14
CA LEU A 78 0.12 4.44 -17.14
C LEU A 78 -0.89 4.50 -18.28
N ALA A 79 -0.94 3.44 -19.08
CA ALA A 79 -1.86 3.38 -20.22
C ALA A 79 -3.32 3.49 -19.73
N PRO A 80 -4.23 4.12 -20.50
CA PRO A 80 -5.64 4.25 -20.09
C PRO A 80 -6.36 2.91 -19.90
N LEU A 81 -5.86 1.85 -20.53
CA LEU A 81 -6.35 0.48 -20.39
C LEU A 81 -5.44 -0.37 -19.49
N ALA A 82 -4.50 0.25 -18.80
CA ALA A 82 -3.60 -0.48 -17.93
C ALA A 82 -4.43 -1.23 -16.89
N ARG A 83 -4.15 -2.52 -16.71
CA ARG A 83 -4.77 -3.32 -15.64
C ARG A 83 -3.76 -3.43 -14.51
N LEU A 84 -4.18 -3.07 -13.30
CA LEU A 84 -3.37 -3.18 -12.10
C LEU A 84 -3.82 -4.46 -11.42
N ASN A 85 -3.14 -5.54 -11.76
CA ASN A 85 -3.35 -6.82 -11.12
C ASN A 85 -2.52 -6.81 -9.84
N VAL A 86 -3.19 -6.91 -8.70
CA VAL A 86 -2.58 -6.88 -7.39
C VAL A 86 -2.64 -8.27 -6.82
N HIS A 87 -1.47 -8.89 -6.67
CA HIS A 87 -1.34 -10.15 -5.97
C HIS A 87 -0.79 -9.84 -4.59
N LEU A 88 -1.69 -9.77 -3.62
CA LEU A 88 -1.36 -9.66 -2.21
C LEU A 88 -1.12 -11.07 -1.66
N SER A 89 -0.11 -11.28 -0.84
CA SER A 89 0.12 -12.56 -0.18
C SER A 89 0.72 -12.40 1.21
N VAL A 90 0.33 -13.25 2.14
CA VAL A 90 0.88 -13.28 3.51
C VAL A 90 1.35 -14.70 3.78
N GLY A 91 2.64 -14.88 4.08
CA GLY A 91 3.21 -16.22 4.30
C GLY A 91 3.08 -17.17 3.10
N GLY A 92 2.95 -16.64 1.87
CA GLY A 92 2.77 -17.43 0.64
C GLY A 92 1.32 -17.74 0.26
N ALA A 93 0.33 -17.42 1.10
CA ALA A 93 -1.09 -17.55 0.76
C ALA A 93 -1.60 -16.29 0.03
N PRO A 94 -2.29 -16.42 -1.12
CA PRO A 94 -2.85 -15.27 -1.83
C PRO A 94 -4.02 -14.67 -1.03
N LEU A 95 -4.01 -13.35 -0.87
CA LEU A 95 -5.17 -12.57 -0.47
C LEU A 95 -5.98 -12.28 -1.74
N THR A 96 -7.30 -12.40 -1.64
CA THR A 96 -8.26 -12.24 -2.74
C THR A 96 -8.10 -10.92 -3.49
N TRP A 97 -8.45 -10.95 -4.78
CA TRP A 97 -8.45 -9.82 -5.71
C TRP A 97 -9.05 -8.56 -5.09
N VAL A 98 -8.43 -7.42 -5.39
CA VAL A 98 -8.84 -6.11 -4.90
C VAL A 98 -9.13 -5.21 -6.10
N ASP A 99 -10.25 -4.48 -6.05
CA ASP A 99 -10.61 -3.52 -7.10
C ASP A 99 -9.57 -2.38 -7.16
N SER A 100 -8.94 -2.21 -8.33
CA SER A 100 -8.00 -1.13 -8.59
C SER A 100 -8.72 0.08 -9.19
N ARG A 101 -8.40 1.28 -8.72
CA ARG A 101 -8.85 2.53 -9.35
C ARG A 101 -7.68 3.15 -10.14
N PHE A 102 -7.99 3.56 -11.37
CA PHE A 102 -7.05 4.24 -12.25
C PHE A 102 -7.47 5.69 -12.47
N GLU A 103 -6.51 6.60 -12.35
CA GLU A 103 -6.62 7.90 -13.00
C GLU A 103 -6.00 7.76 -14.42
N PRO A 104 -6.79 7.88 -15.50
CA PRO A 104 -6.30 7.68 -16.86
C PRO A 104 -5.19 8.69 -17.20
N PHE A 105 -4.12 8.25 -17.88
CA PHE A 105 -2.94 9.06 -18.21
C PHE A 105 -2.19 9.63 -17.00
N ALA A 106 -2.51 9.19 -15.79
CA ALA A 106 -1.84 9.66 -14.60
C ALA A 106 -0.50 8.95 -14.39
N SER A 107 0.37 9.62 -13.67
CA SER A 107 1.59 9.06 -13.10
C SER A 107 1.30 8.22 -11.85
N ARG A 108 0.03 7.83 -11.60
CA ARG A 108 -0.39 7.20 -10.35
C ARG A 108 -1.47 6.15 -10.59
N ALA A 109 -1.34 5.01 -9.92
CA ALA A 109 -2.42 4.05 -9.74
C ALA A 109 -2.64 3.78 -8.26
N ALA A 110 -3.89 3.54 -7.86
CA ALA A 110 -4.26 3.34 -6.47
C ALA A 110 -5.18 2.12 -6.29
N ILE A 111 -5.06 1.48 -5.13
CA ILE A 111 -5.80 0.27 -4.78
C ILE A 111 -6.39 0.50 -3.39
N ASP A 112 -7.72 0.46 -3.30
CA ASP A 112 -8.41 0.53 -2.02
C ASP A 112 -8.38 -0.85 -1.37
N LEU A 113 -7.96 -0.96 -0.12
CA LEU A 113 -7.84 -2.21 0.61
C LEU A 113 -9.02 -2.38 1.58
N PRO A 114 -10.16 -2.95 1.15
CA PRO A 114 -11.36 -3.03 1.99
C PRO A 114 -11.14 -3.85 3.27
N SER A 115 -10.26 -4.86 3.24
CA SER A 115 -9.88 -5.67 4.39
C SER A 115 -8.55 -5.27 5.05
N GLY A 116 -7.87 -4.24 4.52
CA GLY A 116 -6.54 -3.82 4.98
C GLY A 116 -5.41 -4.73 4.49
N LEU A 117 -4.19 -4.45 4.98
CA LEU A 117 -2.97 -5.20 4.69
C LEU A 117 -2.17 -5.36 5.99
N PRO A 118 -1.92 -6.58 6.49
CA PRO A 118 -1.11 -6.75 7.69
C PRO A 118 0.37 -6.40 7.43
N ALA A 119 1.08 -5.96 8.46
CA ALA A 119 2.54 -5.87 8.43
C ALA A 119 3.17 -7.23 8.06
N GLY A 120 4.25 -7.22 7.29
CA GLY A 120 4.91 -8.41 6.77
C GLY A 120 4.24 -9.03 5.53
N ALA A 121 3.12 -8.48 5.05
CA ALA A 121 2.51 -8.92 3.80
C ALA A 121 3.45 -8.66 2.60
N ARG A 122 3.59 -9.65 1.73
CA ARG A 122 4.25 -9.51 0.44
C ARG A 122 3.23 -9.02 -0.58
N VAL A 123 3.53 -7.88 -1.19
CA VAL A 123 2.71 -7.24 -2.22
C VAL A 123 3.42 -7.40 -3.56
N ASN A 124 2.70 -7.85 -4.59
CA ASN A 124 3.14 -7.82 -5.98
C ASN A 124 2.11 -7.06 -6.80
N LEU A 125 2.53 -5.93 -7.37
CA LEU A 125 1.75 -5.07 -8.25
C LEU A 125 2.18 -5.35 -9.68
N THR A 126 1.26 -5.74 -10.55
CA THR A 126 1.52 -5.90 -11.98
C THR A 126 0.67 -4.89 -12.74
N VAL A 127 1.32 -3.98 -13.46
CA VAL A 127 0.67 -2.98 -14.31
C VAL A 127 1.03 -3.29 -15.75
N ALA A 128 0.06 -3.70 -16.55
CA ALA A 128 0.22 -4.07 -17.96
C ALA A 128 -0.66 -3.21 -18.86
#